data_AF-A0A417CPZ0-F1
#
_entry.id   AF-A0A417CPZ0-F1
#
_cell.length_a   1.000
_cell.length_b   1.000
_cell.length_c   1.000
_cell.angle_alpha   90.00
_cell.angle_beta   90.00
_cell.angle_gamma   90.00
#
_symmetry.space_group_name_H-M   'P 1'
#
loop_
_entity.id
_entity.type
_entity.pdbx_description
1 polymer ?
#
loop_
_entity_poly.entity_id
_entity_poly.type
_entity_poly.pdbx_seq_one_letter_code
_entity_poly.pdbx_strand_id
1 'polypeptide(L)' 'MKVIVQHNFRDKENDLVLRTAGEELEVSRKRAEYLANLQLVKTVEDQKGGDPKSPIEAQG' A
#
# COMPACT_ATOMS: atom_id res chain seq x y z
N MET A 1 -4.22 -11.13 1.68
CA MET A 1 -4.73 -9.91 1.02
C MET A 1 -3.55 -9.26 0.32
N LYS A 2 -3.70 -8.92 -0.95
CA LYS A 2 -2.61 -8.35 -1.73
C LYS A 2 -2.55 -6.85 -1.55
N VAL A 3 -1.34 -6.32 -1.41
CA VAL A 3 -1.06 -4.89 -1.35
C VAL A 3 0.15 -4.57 -2.23
N ILE A 4 0.20 -3.37 -2.79
CA ILE A 4 1.34 -2.85 -3.55
C ILE A 4 2.01 -1.77 -2.71
N VAL A 5 3.32 -1.87 -2.53
CA VAL A 5 4.10 -0.88 -1.79
C VAL A 5 4.15 0.44 -2.59
N GLN A 6 3.84 1.56 -1.94
CA GLN A 6 3.88 2.90 -2.54
C GLN A 6 5.19 3.63 -2.24
N HIS A 7 5.73 3.43 -1.04
CA HIS A 7 6.96 4.08 -0.59
C HIS A 7 7.91 3.05 0.01
N ASN A 8 9.22 3.24 -0.17
CA ASN A 8 10.20 2.35 0.41
C ASN A 8 10.14 2.44 1.94
N PHE A 9 10.06 1.31 2.63
CA PHE A 9 10.08 1.28 4.09
C PHE A 9 10.80 0.03 4.61
N ARG A 10 11.28 0.10 5.86
CA ARG A 10 11.78 -1.07 6.59
C ARG A 10 10.64 -1.70 7.36
N ASP A 11 10.33 -2.95 7.03
CA ASP A 11 9.24 -3.67 7.66
C ASP A 11 9.65 -4.16 9.05
N LYS A 12 9.19 -3.44 10.09
CA LYS A 12 9.48 -3.79 11.49
C LYS A 12 8.93 -5.16 11.91
N GLU A 13 7.89 -5.66 11.26
CA GLU A 13 7.31 -6.97 11.58
C GLU A 13 8.00 -8.11 10.82
N ASN A 14 8.85 -7.77 9.85
CA ASN A 14 9.58 -8.73 9.01
C ASN A 14 11.08 -8.40 9.02
N ASP A 15 11.69 -8.43 10.21
CA ASP A 15 13.14 -8.29 10.44
C ASP A 15 13.80 -7.07 9.78
N LEU A 16 13.08 -5.95 9.68
CA LEU A 16 13.54 -4.70 9.04
C LEU A 16 13.91 -4.88 7.56
N VAL A 17 13.33 -5.87 6.88
CA VAL A 17 13.45 -6.05 5.44
C VAL A 17 13.04 -4.78 4.72
N LEU A 18 13.87 -4.34 3.80
CA LEU A 18 13.57 -3.20 2.94
C LEU A 18 12.52 -3.62 1.91
N ARG A 19 11.33 -3.04 2.01
CA ARG A 19 10.29 -3.14 1.00
C ARG A 19 10.42 -1.97 0.04
N THR A 20 10.28 -2.25 -1.25
CA THR A 20 10.48 -1.25 -2.30
C THR A 20 9.18 -0.91 -2.99
N ALA A 21 9.01 0.35 -3.40
CA ALA A 21 7.83 0.80 -4.13
C ALA A 21 7.63 -0.05 -5.40
N GLY A 22 6.39 -0.48 -5.63
CA GLY A 22 6.01 -1.40 -6.70
C GLY A 22 6.05 -2.89 -6.31
N GLU A 23 6.62 -3.24 -5.15
CA GLU A 23 6.61 -4.62 -4.65
C GLU A 23 5.18 -5.05 -4.24
N GLU A 24 4.79 -6.25 -4.66
CA GLU A 24 3.55 -6.88 -4.22
C GLU A 24 3.78 -7.71 -2.96
N LEU A 25 2.97 -7.46 -1.93
CA LEU A 25 3.00 -8.18 -0.67
C LEU A 25 1.67 -8.87 -0.43
N GLU A 26 1.74 -10.13 -0.01
CA GLU A 26 0.59 -10.83 0.55
C GLU A 26 0.65 -10.79 2.08
N VAL A 27 -0.30 -10.08 2.68
CA VAL A 27 -0.36 -9.88 4.13
C VAL A 27 -1.77 -10.14 4.67
N SER A 28 -1.90 -10.23 5.98
CA SER A 28 -3.21 -10.29 6.65
C SER A 28 -3.99 -8.99 6.47
N ARG A 29 -5.33 -9.03 6.56
CA ARG A 29 -6.18 -7.83 6.45
C ARG A 29 -5.77 -6.74 7.44
N LYS A 30 -5.60 -7.10 8.71
CA LYS A 30 -5.18 -6.17 9.78
C LYS A 30 -3.85 -5.50 9.45
N ARG A 31 -2.90 -6.24 8.87
CA ARG A 31 -1.60 -5.70 8.45
C ARG A 31 -1.73 -4.77 7.25
N ALA A 32 -2.54 -5.14 6.26
CA ALA A 32 -2.83 -4.29 5.11
C ALA A 32 -3.46 -2.95 5.54
N GLU A 33 -4.46 -2.98 6.43
CA GLU A 33 -5.10 -1.79 6.98
C GLU A 33 -4.10 -0.90 7.74
N TYR A 34 -3.25 -1.50 8.58
CA TYR A 34 -2.21 -0.77 9.29
C TYR A 34 -1.24 -0.05 8.35
N LEU A 35 -0.72 -0.78 7.35
CA LEU A 35 0.22 -0.23 6.37
C LEU A 35 -0.44 0.83 5.47
N ALA A 36 -1.72 0.64 5.11
CA ALA A 36 -2.49 1.58 4.32
C ALA A 36 -2.81 2.87 5.11
N ASN A 37 -3.11 2.78 6.41
CA ASN A 37 -3.29 3.93 7.29
C ASN A 37 -2.00 4.77 7.43
N LEU A 38 -0.84 4.13 7.30
CA LEU A 38 0.46 4.80 7.22
C LEU A 38 0.82 5.28 5.80
N GLN A 39 -0.08 5.08 4.82
CA GLN A 39 0.11 5.42 3.42
C GLN A 39 1.31 4.71 2.76
N LEU A 40 1.81 3.62 3.34
CA LEU A 40 2.97 2.88 2.83
C LEU A 40 2.63 1.92 1.70
N VAL A 41 1.39 1.41 1.68
CA VAL A 41 0.91 0.45 0.68
C VAL A 41 -0.49 0.83 0.18
N LYS A 42 -0.83 0.37 -1.01
CA LYS A 42 -2.17 0.41 -1.58
C LYS A 42 -2.75 -0.99 -1.58
N THR A 43 -3.96 -1.15 -1.07
CA THR A 43 -4.64 -2.44 -1.09
C THR A 43 -5.08 -2.78 -2.51
N VAL A 44 -4.79 -4.00 -2.94
CA VAL A 44 -5.31 -4.55 -4.19
C VAL A 44 -6.55 -5.34 -3.79
N GLU A 45 -7.68 -4.66 -3.75
CA GLU A 45 -8.97 -5.35 -3.74
C GLU A 45 -9.22 -5.85 -5.16
N ASP A 46 -9.64 -7.11 -5.31
CA ASP A 46 -10.17 -7.61 -6.56
C ASP A 46 -11.37 -6.73 -6.91
N GLN A 47 -11.16 -5.76 -7.80
CA GLN A 47 -12.13 -4.72 -8.11
C GLN A 47 -13.43 -5.37 -8.60
N LYS A 48 -14.43 -5.44 -7.72
CA LYS A 48 -15.83 -5.29 -8.12
C LYS A 48 -16.19 -3.80 -8.01
N GLY A 49 -15.68 -3.04 -8.97
CA GLY A 49 -16.25 -1.77 -9.41
C GLY A 49 -15.87 -0.50 -8.63
N GLY A 50 -15.36 0.49 -9.36
CA GLY A 50 -15.48 1.91 -9.03
C GLY A 50 -14.15 2.60 -8.72
N ASP A 51 -13.53 3.20 -9.74
CA ASP A 51 -12.44 4.16 -9.59
C ASP A 51 -12.80 5.31 -8.63
N PRO A 52 -12.03 5.55 -7.55
CA PRO A 52 -11.98 6.86 -6.96
C PRO A 52 -11.01 7.70 -7.78
N LYS A 53 -11.56 8.60 -8.62
CA LYS A 53 -10.83 9.72 -9.22
C LYS A 53 -9.91 10.35 -8.17
N SER A 54 -8.60 10.26 -8.39
CA SER A 54 -7.64 11.11 -7.70
C SER A 54 -7.94 12.56 -8.05
N PRO A 55 -8.03 13.50 -7.09
CA PRO A 55 -7.98 14.90 -7.44
C PRO A 55 -6.56 15.21 -7.94
N ILE A 56 -6.49 15.68 -9.18
CA ILE A 56 -5.32 16.32 -9.77
C ILE A 56 -5.29 17.76 -9.24
N GLU A 57 -4.08 18.30 -9.13
CA GLU A 57 -3.73 19.74 -9.06
C GLU A 57 -3.40 20.33 -7.68
N ALA A 58 -2.11 20.63 -7.50
CA ALA A 58 -1.67 21.93 -7.03
C ALA A 58 -0.35 22.27 -7.73
N GLN A 59 -0.43 23.08 -8.80
CA GLN A 59 0.71 23.75 -9.43
C GLN A 59 0.67 25.21 -8.94
N GLY A 60 1.79 25.69 -8.39
CA GLY A 60 1.99 27.07 -7.96
C GLY A 60 3.35 27.56 -8.44
#